data_AF-A0A0N4ZE62-F1
#
_entry.id   AF-A0A0N4ZE62-F1
#
_cell.length_a   1.000
_cell.length_b   1.000
_cell.length_c   1.000
_cell.angle_alpha   90.00
_cell.angle_beta   90.00
_cell.angle_gamma   90.00
#
_symmetry.space_group_name_H-M   'P 1'
#
loop_
_entity.id
_entity.type
_entity.pdbx_description
1 polymer ?
#
loop_
_entity_poly.entity_id
_entity_poly.type
_entity_poly.pdbx_seq_one_letter_code
_entity_poly.pdbx_strand_id
1 'polypeptide(L)' 'MPVPAGAIGGQQSCFDKIRMGFLMGAVIGGSTGLLLGGFAGFRMGLRGSELLKQVGKTAAQSGGSFGVFMSVAQGIRC' A
#
# COMPACT_ATOMS: atom_id res chain seq x y z
N MET A 1 -3.32 -3.53 20.78
CA MET A 1 -1.94 -3.07 21.04
C MET A 1 -1.36 -2.53 19.74
N PRO A 2 -0.96 -1.25 19.65
CA PRO A 2 -0.20 -0.78 18.50
C PRO A 2 1.20 -1.40 18.61
N VAL A 3 1.58 -2.19 17.63
CA VAL A 3 2.93 -2.75 17.56
C VAL A 3 3.87 -1.57 17.27
N PRO A 4 4.91 -1.34 18.11
CA PRO A 4 5.79 -0.20 17.94
C PRO A 4 6.66 -0.40 16.70
N ALA A 5 6.43 0.42 15.67
CA ALA A 5 7.23 0.47 14.44
C ALA A 5 8.69 0.94 14.64
N GLY A 6 9.15 1.08 15.89
CA GLY A 6 10.50 1.53 16.26
C GLY A 6 11.32 0.53 17.07
N ALA A 7 10.82 -0.67 17.35
CA ALA A 7 11.52 -1.65 18.21
C ALA A 7 12.42 -2.64 17.44
N ILE A 8 12.87 -2.30 16.23
CA ILE A 8 13.89 -3.07 15.51
C ILE A 8 15.10 -2.16 15.26
N GLY A 9 15.71 -1.70 16.36
CA GLY A 9 17.00 -1.00 16.39
C GLY A 9 18.21 -1.94 16.26
N GLY A 10 18.07 -3.05 15.53
CA GLY A 10 19.13 -4.03 15.35
C GLY A 10 19.29 -4.41 13.89
N GLN A 11 20.33 -3.87 13.24
CA GLN A 11 21.00 -4.45 12.06
C GLN A 11 20.09 -5.16 11.02
N GLN A 12 18.96 -4.59 10.63
CA GLN A 12 18.21 -5.10 9.48
C GLN A 12 18.88 -4.57 8.21
N SER A 13 19.39 -5.47 7.36
CA SER A 13 19.98 -5.15 6.06
C SER A 13 19.13 -4.15 5.30
N CYS A 14 19.76 -3.23 4.55
CA CYS A 14 19.04 -2.21 3.80
C CYS A 14 17.96 -2.75 2.89
N PHE A 15 18.18 -3.95 2.39
CA PHE A 15 17.21 -4.69 1.61
C PHE A 15 15.94 -5.06 2.38
N ASP A 16 16.07 -5.37 3.67
CA ASP A 16 14.95 -5.73 4.55
C ASP A 16 14.07 -4.51 4.87
N LYS A 17 14.69 -3.34 5.09
CA LYS A 17 13.96 -2.05 5.21
C LYS A 17 13.22 -1.66 3.93
N ILE A 18 13.83 -1.85 2.76
CA ILE A 18 13.19 -1.58 1.46
C ILE A 18 11.98 -2.52 1.27
N ARG A 19 12.13 -3.80 1.61
CA ARG A 19 11.06 -4.80 1.52
C ARG A 19 9.92 -4.51 2.48
N MET A 20 10.21 -4.14 3.73
CA MET A 20 9.24 -3.67 4.73
C MET A 20 8.51 -2.40 4.26
N GLY A 21 9.23 -1.43 3.70
CA GLY A 21 8.66 -0.20 3.15
C GLY A 21 7.71 -0.45 1.98
N PHE A 22 8.07 -1.37 1.08
CA PHE A 22 7.21 -1.80 -0.01
C PHE A 22 5.94 -2.49 0.50
N LEU A 23 6.06 -3.39 1.48
CA LEU A 23 4.92 -4.10 2.08
C LEU A 23 3.95 -3.14 2.79
N MET A 24 4.47 -2.20 3.58
CA MET A 24 3.68 -1.14 4.21
C MET A 24 2.99 -0.26 3.15
N GLY A 25 3.73 0.19 2.13
CA GLY A 25 3.17 1.01 1.05
C GLY A 25 2.11 0.28 0.22
N ALA A 26 2.27 -1.02 -0.02
CA ALA A 26 1.28 -1.85 -0.71
C ALA A 26 0.01 -2.05 0.12
N VAL A 27 0.12 -2.25 1.43
CA VAL A 27 -1.04 -2.39 2.34
C VAL A 27 -1.79 -1.05 2.47
N ILE A 28 -1.07 0.06 2.62
CA ILE A 28 -1.66 1.40 2.69
C ILE A 28 -2.28 1.77 1.33
N GLY A 29 -1.55 1.63 0.23
CA GLY A 29 -2.05 1.94 -1.10
C GLY A 29 -3.22 1.05 -1.53
N GLY A 30 -3.19 -0.23 -1.14
CA GLY A 30 -4.25 -1.19 -1.38
C GLY A 30 -5.53 -0.88 -0.59
N SER A 31 -5.41 -0.60 0.71
CA SER A 31 -6.56 -0.22 1.55
C SER A 31 -7.17 1.11 1.15
N THR A 32 -6.34 2.11 0.82
CA THR A 32 -6.81 3.43 0.36
C THR A 32 -7.46 3.34 -1.03
N GLY A 33 -6.88 2.53 -1.93
CA GLY A 33 -7.44 2.25 -3.26
C GLY A 33 -8.75 1.44 -3.20
N LEU A 34 -8.89 0.54 -2.23
CA LEU A 34 -10.12 -0.19 -1.93
C LEU A 34 -11.22 0.72 -1.36
N LEU A 35 -10.87 1.61 -0.44
CA LEU A 35 -11.84 2.53 0.18
C LEU A 35 -12.32 3.59 -0.81
N LEU A 36 -11.40 4.29 -1.48
CA LEU A 36 -11.77 5.34 -2.43
C LEU A 36 -12.33 4.76 -3.73
N GLY A 37 -11.73 3.70 -4.28
CA GLY A 37 -12.23 3.02 -5.46
C GLY A 37 -13.56 2.31 -5.19
N GLY A 38 -13.71 1.71 -4.01
CA GLY A 38 -14.90 0.96 -3.60
C GLY A 38 -16.07 1.88 -3.32
N PHE A 39 -15.84 2.96 -2.56
CA PHE A 39 -16.88 3.96 -2.27
C PHE A 39 -17.28 4.75 -3.53
N ALA A 40 -16.33 5.07 -4.41
CA ALA A 40 -16.64 5.69 -5.70
C ALA A 40 -17.42 4.75 -6.63
N GLY A 41 -17.04 3.47 -6.71
CA GLY A 41 -17.74 2.48 -7.53
C GLY A 41 -19.13 2.14 -7.00
N PHE A 42 -19.31 2.09 -5.68
CA PHE A 42 -20.63 1.91 -5.05
C PHE A 42 -21.52 3.12 -5.28
N ARG A 43 -20.96 4.33 -5.27
CA ARG A 43 -21.70 5.57 -5.56
C ARG A 43 -22.03 5.77 -7.04
N MET A 44 -21.25 5.19 -7.96
CA MET A 44 -21.54 5.19 -9.41
C MET A 44 -22.49 4.05 -9.85
N GLY A 45 -22.93 3.18 -8.93
CA GLY A 45 -23.89 2.11 -9.25
C GLY A 45 -23.30 0.93 -10.02
N LEU A 46 -21.97 0.81 -10.11
CA LEU A 46 -21.32 -0.32 -10.75
C LEU A 46 -21.51 -1.59 -9.91
N ARG A 47 -22.12 -2.62 -10.49
CA ARG A 47 -22.42 -3.88 -9.79
C ARG A 47 -21.26 -4.87 -9.86
N GLY A 48 -20.89 -5.41 -8.70
CA GLY A 48 -20.13 -6.65 -8.53
C GLY A 48 -18.76 -6.70 -9.23
N SER A 49 -18.70 -7.33 -10.39
CA SER A 49 -17.43 -7.63 -11.10
C SER A 49 -16.76 -6.42 -11.74
N GLU A 50 -17.51 -5.42 -12.22
CA GLU A 50 -16.88 -4.19 -12.75
C GLU A 50 -16.31 -3.33 -11.62
N LEU A 51 -17.01 -3.26 -10.48
CA LEU A 51 -16.57 -2.55 -9.29
C LEU A 51 -15.25 -3.15 -8.79
N LEU A 52 -15.17 -4.49 -8.68
CA LEU A 52 -13.95 -5.20 -8.30
C LEU A 52 -12.80 -5.02 -9.30
N LYS A 53 -13.07 -4.97 -10.60
CA LYS A 53 -12.04 -4.69 -11.63
C LYS A 53 -11.52 -3.26 -11.54
N GLN A 54 -12.40 -2.29 -11.33
CA GLN A 54 -12.01 -0.87 -11.24
C GLN A 54 -11.30 -0.58 -9.91
N VAL A 55 -11.78 -1.15 -8.81
CA VAL A 55 -11.11 -1.13 -7.50
C VAL A 55 -9.77 -1.82 -7.58
N GLY A 56 -9.69 -3.01 -8.17
CA GLY A 56 -8.45 -3.76 -8.34
C GLY A 56 -7.43 -2.97 -9.17
N LYS A 57 -7.84 -2.34 -10.27
CA LYS A 57 -6.97 -1.42 -11.04
C LYS A 57 -6.51 -0.25 -10.20
N THR A 58 -7.41 0.41 -9.49
CA THR A 58 -7.10 1.59 -8.68
C THR A 58 -6.18 1.24 -7.52
N ALA A 59 -6.45 0.14 -6.83
CA ALA A 59 -5.65 -0.39 -5.72
C ALA A 59 -4.28 -0.91 -6.18
N ALA A 60 -4.20 -1.53 -7.36
CA ALA A 60 -2.91 -1.93 -7.94
C ALA A 60 -2.09 -0.71 -8.38
N GLN A 61 -2.74 0.31 -8.96
CA GLN A 61 -2.09 1.55 -9.36
C GLN A 61 -1.60 2.35 -8.15
N SER A 62 -2.45 2.57 -7.15
CA SER A 62 -2.08 3.26 -5.91
C SER A 62 -1.09 2.43 -5.11
N GLY A 63 -1.30 1.12 -4.95
CA GLY A 63 -0.41 0.21 -4.25
C GLY A 63 0.99 0.14 -4.87
N GLY A 64 1.08 0.15 -6.20
CA GLY A 64 2.36 0.19 -6.92
C GLY A 64 3.12 1.49 -6.65
N SER A 65 2.47 2.65 -6.78
CA SER A 65 3.13 3.94 -6.53
C SER A 65 3.49 4.14 -5.06
N PHE A 66 2.58 3.89 -4.11
CA PHE A 66 2.85 4.04 -2.68
C PHE A 66 3.89 3.04 -2.17
N GLY A 67 3.91 1.82 -2.69
CA GLY A 67 4.94 0.82 -2.41
C GLY A 67 6.33 1.28 -2.87
N VAL A 68 6.45 1.80 -4.10
CA VAL A 68 7.72 2.28 -4.65
C VAL A 68 8.22 3.54 -3.93
N PHE A 69 7.35 4.51 -3.65
CA PHE A 69 7.74 5.71 -2.92
C PHE A 69 8.25 5.39 -1.51
N MET A 70 7.54 4.53 -0.77
CA MET A 70 7.96 4.13 0.58
C MET A 70 9.20 3.23 0.55
N SER A 71 9.38 2.38 -0.47
CA SER A 71 10.59 1.57 -0.62
C SER A 71 11.82 2.44 -0.92
N VAL A 72 11.67 3.47 -1.76
CA VAL A 72 12.75 4.42 -2.06
C VAL A 72 13.05 5.30 -0.85
N ALA A 73 12.03 5.78 -0.13
CA ALA A 73 12.23 6.55 1.11
C ALA A 73 13.02 5.78 2.17
N GLN A 74 12.74 4.48 2.33
CA GLN A 74 13.48 3.61 3.23
C GLN A 74 14.86 3.23 2.69
N GLY A 75 15.02 3.13 1.37
CA GLY A 75 16.30 2.89 0.72
C GLY A 75 17.28 4.06 0.82
N ILE A 76 16.79 5.30 0.83
CA ILE A 76 17.59 6.52 1.06
C ILE A 76 17.88 6.73 2.56
N ARG A 77 17.09 6.10 3.44
CA ARG A 77 17.26 6.15 4.91
C ARG A 77 17.98 4.92 5.49
N CYS A 78 18.46 4.09 4.59
CA CYS A 78 19.73 3.44 4.72
C CYS A 78 20.83 4.43 4.32
#